data_AF-T1CXP7-F1
#
_entry.id   AF-T1CXP7-F1
#
_cell.length_a   1.000
_cell.length_b   1.000
_cell.length_c   1.000
_cell.angle_alpha   90.00
_cell.angle_beta   90.00
_cell.angle_gamma   90.00
#
_symmetry.space_group_name_H-M   'P 1'
#
loop_
_entity.id
_entity.type
_entity.pdbx_description
1 polymer ?
#
loop_
_entity_poly.entity_id
_entity_poly.type
_entity_poly.pdbx_seq_one_letter_code
_entity_poly.pdbx_strand_id
1 'polypeptide(L)'
;MITVLRIGHRPARDKRITTHVALTARAFGASAIVIDLHDEELERNVRSVTDRFGGSFHVSSGVNWRRYLEGSEATRVHLTMYGIPVQDCIEKIREDSFRKG
;
A
#
# COMPACT_ATOMS: atom_id res chain seq x y z
N MET A 1 -12.27 -0.53 2.52
CA MET A 1 -11.23 -0.78 1.49
C MET A 1 -9.87 -0.45 2.10
N ILE A 2 -8.83 -1.27 1.89
CA ILE A 2 -7.47 -1.02 2.42
C ILE A 2 -6.53 -0.75 1.25
N THR A 3 -5.72 0.32 1.34
CA THR A 3 -4.70 0.65 0.34
C THR A 3 -3.37 0.91 1.01
N VAL A 4 -2.31 0.31 0.47
CA VAL A 4 -0.93 0.52 0.94
C VAL A 4 -0.27 1.58 0.08
N LEU A 5 0.32 2.60 0.70
CA LEU A 5 1.12 3.62 0.03
C LEU A 5 2.60 3.35 0.31
N ARG A 6 3.38 3.03 -0.72
CA ARG A 6 4.83 2.82 -0.63
C ARG A 6 5.55 4.07 -1.10
N ILE A 7 6.19 4.78 -0.16
CA ILE A 7 6.95 6.02 -0.40
C ILE A 7 8.46 5.71 -0.48
N GLY A 8 9.19 6.47 -1.29
CA GLY A 8 10.64 6.44 -1.44
C GLY A 8 11.15 5.35 -2.38
N HIS A 9 10.35 4.92 -3.37
CA HIS A 9 10.74 3.84 -4.27
C HIS A 9 11.87 4.30 -5.19
N ARG A 10 12.91 3.48 -5.34
CA ARG A 10 14.00 3.70 -6.29
C ARG A 10 14.06 2.54 -7.27
N PRO A 11 13.63 2.72 -8.53
CA PRO A 11 13.61 1.66 -9.55
C PRO A 11 14.96 0.97 -9.74
N ALA A 12 16.07 1.70 -9.61
CA ALA A 12 17.41 1.13 -9.76
C ALA A 12 17.87 0.26 -8.58
N ARG A 13 17.18 0.29 -7.43
CA ARG A 13 17.66 -0.33 -6.18
C ARG A 13 16.64 -1.21 -5.48
N ASP A 14 15.39 -0.78 -5.44
CA ASP A 14 14.38 -1.32 -4.55
C ASP A 14 13.36 -2.22 -5.25
N LYS A 15 13.65 -2.72 -6.47
CA LYS A 15 12.73 -3.58 -7.25
C LYS A 15 12.21 -4.73 -6.40
N ARG A 16 13.12 -5.55 -5.87
CA ARG A 16 12.79 -6.74 -5.07
C ARG A 16 11.98 -6.39 -3.83
N ILE A 17 12.44 -5.43 -3.02
CA ILE A 17 11.76 -5.04 -1.78
C ILE A 17 10.36 -4.50 -2.06
N THR A 18 10.22 -3.66 -3.09
CA THR A 18 8.91 -3.07 -3.41
C THR A 18 7.95 -4.11 -3.97
N THR A 19 8.43 -5.09 -4.76
CA THR A 19 7.64 -6.25 -5.16
C THR A 19 7.19 -7.07 -3.95
N HIS A 20 8.07 -7.35 -2.99
CA HIS A 20 7.67 -8.04 -1.75
C HIS A 20 6.58 -7.26 -1.00
N VAL A 21 6.74 -5.95 -0.83
CA VAL A 21 5.71 -5.11 -0.19
C VAL A 21 4.37 -5.20 -0.93
N ALA A 22 4.36 -5.16 -2.27
CA ALA A 22 3.15 -5.29 -3.07
C ALA A 22 2.48 -6.67 -2.90
N LEU A 23 3.25 -7.75 -2.95
CA LEU A 23 2.72 -9.11 -2.81
C LEU A 23 2.27 -9.40 -1.37
N THR A 24 2.95 -8.85 -0.37
CA THR A 24 2.49 -8.89 1.02
C THR A 24 1.18 -8.13 1.16
N ALA A 25 1.06 -6.92 0.62
CA ALA A 25 -0.20 -6.17 0.66
C ALA A 25 -1.36 -6.99 0.07
N ARG A 26 -1.16 -7.62 -1.08
CA ARG A 26 -2.14 -8.53 -1.70
C ARG A 26 -2.48 -9.71 -0.79
N ALA A 27 -1.47 -10.42 -0.29
CA ALA A 27 -1.67 -11.63 0.53
C ALA A 27 -2.43 -11.33 1.84
N PHE A 28 -2.24 -10.15 2.42
CA PHE A 28 -2.89 -9.72 3.65
C PHE A 28 -4.22 -8.96 3.42
N GLY A 29 -4.77 -9.00 2.21
CA GLY A 29 -6.13 -8.52 1.93
C GLY A 29 -6.26 -7.03 1.61
N ALA A 30 -5.16 -6.33 1.32
CA ALA A 30 -5.26 -4.99 0.76
C ALA A 30 -5.89 -5.03 -0.63
N SER A 31 -6.67 -4.01 -0.98
CA SER A 31 -7.32 -3.89 -2.29
C SER A 31 -6.37 -3.28 -3.34
N ALA A 32 -5.40 -2.48 -2.90
CA ALA A 32 -4.47 -1.83 -3.80
C ALA A 32 -3.13 -1.49 -3.12
N ILE A 33 -2.11 -1.29 -3.95
CA ILE A 33 -0.87 -0.60 -3.60
C ILE A 33 -0.60 0.57 -4.55
N VAL A 34 -0.20 1.69 -3.96
CA VAL A 34 0.18 2.93 -4.65
C VAL A 34 1.65 3.21 -4.36
N ILE A 35 2.41 3.56 -5.39
CA ILE A 35 3.86 3.76 -5.32
C ILE A 35 4.20 5.16 -5.85
N ASP A 36 5.07 5.87 -5.14
CA ASP A 36 5.35 7.28 -5.41
C ASP A 36 6.11 7.54 -6.70
N LEU A 37 7.06 6.66 -7.05
CA LEU A 37 7.82 6.76 -8.29
C LEU A 37 7.37 5.70 -9.30
N HIS A 38 7.39 6.05 -10.58
CA HIS A 38 6.94 5.16 -11.66
C HIS A 38 7.91 3.98 -11.85
N ASP A 39 7.36 2.77 -11.96
CA ASP A 39 8.08 1.53 -12.26
C ASP A 39 7.16 0.54 -12.99
N GLU A 40 7.24 0.53 -14.32
CA GLU A 40 6.41 -0.32 -15.18
C GLU A 40 6.71 -1.82 -15.00
N GLU A 41 7.97 -2.19 -14.76
CA GLU A 41 8.36 -3.59 -14.58
C GLU A 41 7.74 -4.16 -13.31
N LEU A 42 7.76 -3.37 -12.24
CA LEU A 42 7.09 -3.74 -10.99
C LEU A 42 5.58 -3.89 -11.18
N GLU A 43 4.93 -2.97 -11.88
CA GLU A 43 3.51 -3.08 -12.18
C GLU A 43 3.18 -4.35 -12.97
N ARG A 44 3.96 -4.67 -14.02
CA ARG A 44 3.79 -5.89 -14.82
C ARG A 44 3.93 -7.15 -13.97
N ASN A 45 4.94 -7.20 -13.09
CA ASN A 45 5.18 -8.35 -12.22
C ASN A 45 4.01 -8.59 -11.25
N VAL A 46 3.52 -7.53 -10.61
CA VAL A 46 2.40 -7.63 -9.65
C VAL A 46 1.08 -7.98 -10.36
N ARG A 47 0.81 -7.41 -11.54
CA ARG A 47 -0.34 -7.77 -12.37
C ARG A 47 -0.29 -9.23 -12.80
N SER A 48 0.86 -9.70 -13.29
CA SER A 48 1.03 -11.10 -13.69
C SER A 48 0.74 -12.10 -12.56
N VAL A 49 1.14 -11.79 -11.32
CA VAL A 49 0.79 -12.62 -10.16
C VAL A 49 -0.72 -12.56 -9.88
N THR A 50 -1.33 -11.38 -9.98
CA THR A 50 -2.77 -11.22 -9.76
C THR A 50 -3.59 -11.98 -10.81
N ASP A 51 -3.18 -11.96 -12.07
CA ASP A 51 -3.84 -12.69 -13.16
C ASP A 51 -3.75 -14.22 -12.98
N ARG A 52 -2.58 -14.72 -12.55
CA ARG A 52 -2.35 -16.17 -12.37
C ARG A 52 -3.06 -16.75 -11.15
N PHE A 53 -3.10 -15.99 -10.04
CA PHE A 53 -3.64 -16.46 -8.77
C PHE A 53 -5.05 -15.93 -8.48
N GLY A 54 -5.59 -15.08 -9.36
CA GLY A 54 -6.90 -14.45 -9.20
C GLY A 54 -6.94 -13.34 -8.13
N GLY A 55 -8.12 -12.73 -7.99
CA GLY A 55 -8.40 -11.64 -7.04
C GLY A 55 -8.34 -10.24 -7.66
N SER A 56 -8.87 -9.25 -6.95
CA SER A 56 -8.97 -7.86 -7.38
C SER A 56 -7.94 -6.96 -6.69
N PHE A 57 -6.66 -7.18 -6.99
CA PHE A 57 -5.55 -6.38 -6.44
C PHE A 57 -5.04 -5.36 -7.47
N HIS A 58 -5.10 -4.07 -7.13
CA HIS A 58 -4.65 -3.00 -8.03
C HIS A 58 -3.24 -2.50 -7.68
N VAL A 59 -2.43 -2.21 -8.71
CA VAL A 59 -1.09 -1.62 -8.57
C VAL A 59 -0.97 -0.40 -9.47
N SER A 60 -0.53 0.72 -8.88
CA SER A 60 -0.24 1.98 -9.58
C SER A 60 1.05 2.60 -9.06
N SER A 61 1.91 3.01 -9.97
CA SER A 61 3.19 3.68 -9.69
C SER A 61 3.24 5.08 -10.31
N GLY A 62 4.09 5.95 -9.77
CA GLY A 62 4.24 7.34 -10.24
C GLY A 62 3.21 8.30 -9.66
N VAL A 63 2.62 7.96 -8.51
CA VAL A 63 1.60 8.80 -7.87
C VAL A 63 2.24 9.88 -7.00
N ASN A 64 1.77 11.12 -7.13
CA ASN A 64 2.14 12.19 -6.19
C ASN A 64 1.55 11.88 -4.81
N TRP A 65 2.37 11.29 -3.94
CA TRP A 65 1.92 10.81 -2.63
C TRP A 65 1.38 11.91 -1.72
N ARG A 66 1.85 13.17 -1.84
CA ARG A 66 1.33 14.29 -1.05
C ARG A 66 -0.11 14.58 -1.42
N ARG A 67 -0.38 14.76 -2.72
CA ARG A 67 -1.74 14.96 -3.23
C ARG A 67 -2.66 13.77 -2.96
N TYR A 68 -2.11 12.55 -3.07
CA TYR A 68 -2.86 11.33 -2.75
C TYR A 68 -3.34 11.32 -1.30
N LEU A 69 -2.51 11.80 -0.36
CA LEU A 69 -2.90 11.93 1.04
C LEU A 69 -3.87 13.09 1.26
N GLU A 70 -3.87 14.17 0.48
CA GLU A 70 -4.77 15.30 0.72
C GLU A 70 -6.25 14.96 0.43
N GLY A 71 -6.53 14.06 -0.51
CA GLY A 71 -7.85 13.93 -1.15
C GLY A 71 -8.87 12.99 -0.51
N SER A 72 -8.64 12.39 0.68
CA SER A 72 -9.59 11.42 1.24
C SER A 72 -9.79 11.54 2.75
N GLU A 73 -11.03 11.32 3.20
CA GLU A 73 -11.38 11.14 4.63
C GLU A 73 -10.90 9.81 5.21
N ALA A 74 -10.00 9.09 4.53
CA ALA A 74 -9.51 7.79 4.98
C ALA A 74 -8.75 7.88 6.31
N THR A 75 -8.86 6.84 7.12
CA THR A 75 -8.00 6.63 8.29
C THR A 75 -6.57 6.33 7.81
N ARG A 76 -5.63 7.22 8.14
CA ARG A 76 -4.24 7.13 7.69
C ARG A 76 -3.36 6.55 8.80
N VAL A 77 -2.67 5.46 8.50
CA VAL A 77 -1.74 4.80 9.43
C VAL A 77 -0.33 4.86 8.82
N HIS A 78 0.54 5.67 9.41
CA HIS A 78 1.94 5.76 9.00
C HIS A 78 2.79 4.79 9.84
N LEU A 79 3.29 3.73 9.20
CA LEU A 79 4.14 2.75 9.85
C LEU A 79 5.56 3.30 10.01
N THR A 80 5.97 3.53 11.26
CA THR A 80 7.29 4.04 11.60
C THR A 80 7.74 3.50 12.96
N MET A 81 9.05 3.29 13.12
CA MET A 81 9.65 2.86 14.39
C MET A 81 9.55 3.90 15.51
N TYR A 82 9.23 5.14 15.18
CA TYR A 82 9.06 6.25 16.12
C TYR A 82 7.60 6.50 16.53
N GLY A 83 6.69 5.64 16.08
CA GLY A 83 5.25 5.77 16.32
C GLY A 83 4.80 5.12 17.64
N ILE A 84 3.48 5.11 17.84
CA ILE A 84 2.84 4.37 18.94
C ILE A 84 2.93 2.87 18.63
N PRO A 85 3.31 2.01 19.59
CA PRO A 85 3.28 0.56 19.40
C PRO A 85 1.89 0.07 18.97
N VAL A 86 1.85 -0.89 18.04
CA VAL A 86 0.57 -1.34 17.44
C VAL A 86 -0.39 -1.91 18.48
N GLN A 87 0.12 -2.66 19.46
CA GLN A 87 -0.65 -3.18 20.59
C GLN A 87 -1.40 -2.11 21.39
N ASP A 88 -0.90 -0.87 21.40
CA ASP A 88 -1.49 0.24 22.17
C ASP A 88 -2.50 1.05 21.37
N CYS A 89 -2.56 0.89 20.04
CA CYS A 89 -3.43 1.67 19.15
C CYS A 89 -4.33 0.85 18.21
N ILE A 90 -4.22 -0.49 18.21
CA ILE A 90 -4.94 -1.36 17.27
C ILE A 90 -6.46 -1.24 17.38
N GLU A 91 -7.02 -1.15 18.59
CA GLU A 91 -8.47 -1.04 18.78
C GLU A 91 -9.02 0.27 18.23
N LYS A 92 -8.30 1.38 18.45
CA LYS A 92 -8.64 2.67 17.84
C LYS A 92 -8.63 2.62 16.31
N ILE A 93 -7.61 1.98 15.72
CA ILE A 93 -7.52 1.83 14.26
C ILE A 93 -8.72 1.04 13.72
N ARG A 94 -9.11 -0.04 14.41
CA ARG A 94 -10.29 -0.83 14.05
C ARG A 94 -11.57 0.01 14.13
N GLU A 95 -11.81 0.72 15.23
CA GLU A 95 -12.98 1.60 15.38
C GLU A 95 -13.06 2.67 14.29
N ASP A 96 -11.95 3.36 14.02
CA ASP A 96 -11.87 4.40 12.99
C ASP A 96 -12.11 3.83 11.59
N SER A 97 -11.76 2.56 11.35
CA SER A 97 -12.02 1.87 10.08
C SER A 97 -13.49 1.50 9.88
N PHE A 98 -14.25 1.26 10.96
CA PHE A 98 -15.68 0.96 10.90
C PHE A 98 -16.56 2.21 10.83
N ARG A 99 -16.16 3.32 11.45
CA ARG A 99 -16.96 4.57 11.45
C ARG A 99 -16.97 5.31 10.11
N LYS A 100 -16.04 4.97 9.21
CA LYS A 100 -15.81 5.67 7.94
C LYS A 100 -16.00 4.79 6.69
N GLY A 101 -16.40 3.54 6.87
CA GLY A 101 -16.77 2.63 5.78
C GLY A 101 -18.28 2.62 5.60
#